data_AF-A0AAE8MP55-F1
#
_entry.id   AF-A0AAE8MP55-F1
#
_cell.length_a   1.000
_cell.length_b   1.000
_cell.length_c   1.000
_cell.angle_alpha   90.00
_cell.angle_beta   90.00
_cell.angle_gamma   90.00
#
_symmetry.space_group_name_H-M   'P 1'
#
loop_
_entity.id
_entity.type
_entity.pdbx_description
1 polymer ?
#
loop_
_entity_poly.entity_id
_entity_poly.type
_entity_poly.pdbx_seq_one_letter_code
_entity_poly.pdbx_strand_id
1 'polypeptide(L)'
;MKFLSILLLTSSALTALQAAQSSSHLPRGDSINYILPPIVPINTRSGDRDLISRIITAPTQAERVKLLNQPGDYVFDFKASTGAGEAHDKGGRSVSATALTMPALIGNGASMIVAFLGPYGRNTAHIHNRATELNIVVKGRLVIKFVIENGAKPIANTMDTFRMTIAQDLFALNGDVVQATLDGVQTINGKDIKSFRSYIPADIALGIDACSNIKC
;
A
#
# COMPACT_ATOMS: atom_id res chain seq x y z
N MET A 1 58.83 20.59 25.19
CA MET A 1 58.25 21.14 23.94
C MET A 1 56.94 21.82 24.31
N LYS A 2 56.91 23.16 24.34
CA LYS A 2 55.71 23.94 24.66
C LYS A 2 54.95 24.19 23.36
N PHE A 3 53.76 23.63 23.20
CA PHE A 3 52.82 24.04 22.15
C PHE A 3 51.91 25.13 22.71
N LEU A 4 52.07 26.33 22.15
CA LEU A 4 51.25 27.51 22.43
C LEU A 4 50.01 27.43 21.53
N SER A 5 48.86 27.04 22.09
CA SER A 5 47.58 27.11 21.39
C SER A 5 47.03 28.53 21.47
N ILE A 6 47.09 29.25 20.35
CA ILE A 6 46.44 30.55 20.17
C ILE A 6 44.97 30.27 19.82
N LEU A 7 44.07 30.60 20.76
CA LEU A 7 42.62 30.59 20.51
C LEU A 7 42.23 31.96 19.92
N LEU A 8 42.02 32.02 18.61
CA LEU A 8 41.44 33.20 17.95
C LEU A 8 39.92 33.15 18.10
N LEU A 9 39.39 33.93 19.04
CA LEU A 9 37.96 34.22 19.15
C LEU A 9 37.61 35.36 18.19
N THR A 10 37.01 35.03 17.04
CA THR A 10 36.39 36.03 16.17
C THR A 10 35.02 36.40 16.74
N SER A 11 34.94 37.55 17.40
CA SER A 11 33.67 38.19 17.77
C SER A 11 32.97 38.69 16.51
N SER A 12 31.96 37.96 16.05
CA SER A 12 30.94 38.52 15.17
C SER A 12 29.93 39.26 16.04
N ALA A 13 29.92 40.60 15.94
CA ALA A 13 28.92 41.44 16.57
C ALA A 13 27.51 41.06 16.06
N LEU A 14 26.65 40.58 16.95
CA LEU A 14 25.22 40.45 16.68
C LEU A 14 24.62 41.86 16.68
N THR A 15 24.31 42.39 15.51
CA THR A 15 23.34 43.47 15.38
C THR A 15 21.96 42.91 15.72
N ALA A 16 21.47 43.20 16.92
CA ALA A 16 20.08 42.94 17.28
C ALA A 16 19.17 43.86 16.46
N LEU A 17 18.66 43.35 15.33
CA LEU A 17 17.55 43.99 14.65
C LEU A 17 16.33 43.86 15.58
N GLN A 18 15.89 44.98 16.16
CA GLN A 18 14.62 45.04 16.88
C GLN A 18 13.51 44.64 15.90
N ALA A 19 13.01 43.40 16.07
CA ALA A 19 11.78 42.98 15.44
C ALA A 19 10.66 43.87 16.00
N ALA A 20 10.16 44.80 15.18
CA ALA A 20 8.88 45.42 15.43
C ALA A 20 7.85 44.29 15.58
N GLN A 21 7.33 44.13 16.79
CA GLN A 21 6.18 43.26 17.05
C GLN A 21 4.98 43.87 16.34
N SER A 22 4.83 43.57 15.05
CA SER A 22 3.54 43.68 14.39
C SER A 22 2.73 42.49 14.85
N SER A 23 2.02 42.67 15.96
CA SER A 23 0.91 41.80 16.34
C SER A 23 -0.15 41.96 15.25
N SER A 24 -0.03 41.18 14.18
CA SER A 24 -1.14 40.99 13.26
C SER A 24 -2.19 40.20 14.04
N HIS A 25 -3.22 40.93 14.45
CA HIS A 25 -4.43 40.38 15.02
C HIS A 25 -5.04 39.44 13.97
N LEU A 26 -4.70 38.15 14.04
CA LEU A 26 -5.32 37.12 13.21
C LEU A 26 -6.80 37.08 13.58
N PRO A 27 -7.73 37.18 12.61
CA PRO A 27 -9.14 37.02 12.89
C PRO A 27 -9.33 35.67 13.56
N ARG A 28 -9.94 35.66 14.75
CA ARG A 28 -10.38 34.44 15.42
C ARG A 28 -11.54 33.84 14.63
N GLY A 29 -11.20 33.16 13.53
CA GLY A 29 -12.07 32.26 12.80
C GLY A 29 -11.72 30.84 13.24
N ASP A 30 -12.59 30.23 14.03
CA ASP A 30 -12.40 29.00 14.80
C ASP A 30 -12.32 27.70 13.96
N SER A 31 -11.58 27.71 12.85
CA SER A 31 -11.38 26.51 12.02
C SER A 31 -9.89 26.24 11.84
N ILE A 32 -9.43 25.11 12.40
CA ILE A 32 -8.08 24.56 12.24
C ILE A 32 -7.61 24.53 10.77
N ASN A 33 -8.55 24.50 9.83
CA ASN A 33 -8.34 24.52 8.38
C ASN A 33 -7.55 25.75 7.87
N TYR A 34 -7.46 26.86 8.63
CA TYR A 34 -6.65 28.02 8.24
C TYR A 34 -5.13 27.82 8.46
N ILE A 35 -4.75 26.87 9.32
CA ILE A 35 -3.35 26.56 9.64
C ILE A 35 -2.85 25.36 8.83
N LEU A 36 -3.75 24.52 8.32
CA LEU A 36 -3.40 23.31 7.57
C LEU A 36 -3.10 23.64 6.11
N PRO A 37 -2.11 22.95 5.48
CA PRO A 37 -1.94 22.98 4.03
C PRO A 37 -3.25 22.56 3.32
N PRO A 38 -3.51 23.10 2.12
CA PRO A 38 -4.69 22.72 1.35
C PRO A 38 -4.66 21.23 1.00
N ILE A 39 -5.85 20.64 0.84
CA ILE A 39 -5.99 19.26 0.35
C ILE A 39 -5.38 19.17 -1.05
N VAL A 40 -4.40 18.28 -1.18
CA VAL A 40 -3.70 18.05 -2.44
C VAL A 40 -4.63 17.32 -3.43
N PRO A 41 -4.75 17.80 -4.68
CA PRO A 41 -5.53 17.12 -5.70
C PRO A 41 -4.91 15.79 -6.12
N ILE A 42 -5.75 14.88 -6.64
CA ILE A 42 -5.36 13.52 -7.03
C ILE A 42 -4.29 13.56 -8.14
N ASN A 43 -3.32 12.65 -8.07
CA ASN A 43 -2.29 12.46 -9.08
C ASN A 43 -2.88 11.96 -10.41
N THR A 44 -2.58 12.63 -11.52
CA THR A 44 -2.98 12.23 -12.88
C THR A 44 -1.94 11.35 -13.59
N ARG A 45 -0.77 11.10 -12.98
CA ARG A 45 0.38 10.41 -13.58
C ARG A 45 0.42 8.90 -13.33
N SER A 46 -0.68 8.33 -12.85
CA SER A 46 -0.87 6.88 -12.78
C SER A 46 -0.65 6.26 -14.16
N GLY A 47 0.16 5.20 -14.25
CA GLY A 47 0.42 4.51 -15.51
C GLY A 47 1.42 5.17 -16.47
N ASP A 48 1.99 6.34 -16.13
CA ASP A 48 3.00 7.02 -16.96
C ASP A 48 4.31 6.23 -16.97
N ARG A 49 4.50 5.42 -18.02
CA ARG A 49 5.66 4.53 -18.18
C ARG A 49 6.97 5.29 -18.36
N ASP A 50 6.93 6.48 -18.96
CA ASP A 50 8.13 7.29 -19.19
C ASP A 50 8.62 7.90 -17.88
N LEU A 51 7.70 8.43 -17.05
CA LEU A 51 8.02 8.87 -15.71
C LEU A 51 8.57 7.73 -14.85
N ILE A 52 7.89 6.58 -14.85
CA ILE A 52 8.30 5.39 -14.08
C ILE A 52 9.72 4.96 -14.49
N SER A 53 10.01 4.88 -15.79
CA SER A 53 11.33 4.50 -16.30
C SER A 53 12.42 5.47 -15.83
N ARG A 54 12.16 6.78 -15.87
CA ARG A 54 13.09 7.80 -15.36
C ARG A 54 13.32 7.68 -13.85
N ILE A 55 12.29 7.38 -13.07
CA ILE A 55 12.44 7.21 -11.61
C ILE A 55 13.25 5.95 -11.28
N ILE A 56 13.00 4.84 -11.99
CA ILE A 56 13.75 3.58 -11.80
C ILE A 56 15.22 3.76 -12.12
N THR A 57 15.52 4.47 -13.22
CA THR A 57 16.90 4.68 -13.69
C THR A 57 17.62 5.86 -13.01
N ALA A 58 16.92 6.67 -12.21
CA ALA A 58 17.52 7.77 -11.48
C ALA A 58 18.54 7.25 -10.43
N PRO A 59 19.82 7.66 -10.50
CA PRO A 59 20.90 7.19 -9.63
C PRO A 59 20.75 7.59 -8.16
N THR A 60 20.08 8.71 -7.87
CA THR A 60 19.95 9.22 -6.50
C THR A 60 18.50 9.53 -6.15
N GLN A 61 18.18 9.47 -4.85
CA GLN A 61 16.85 9.90 -4.38
C GLN A 61 16.58 11.38 -4.64
N ALA A 62 17.61 12.23 -4.60
CA ALA A 62 17.48 13.64 -4.94
C ALA A 62 16.98 13.84 -6.39
N GLU A 63 17.42 13.00 -7.33
CA GLU A 63 16.94 13.04 -8.71
C GLU A 63 15.51 12.50 -8.85
N ARG A 64 15.15 11.45 -8.10
CA ARG A 64 13.75 10.96 -8.07
C ARG A 64 12.79 12.05 -7.58
N VAL A 65 13.16 12.78 -6.54
CA VAL A 65 12.35 13.90 -6.02
C VAL A 65 12.18 15.01 -7.07
N LYS A 66 13.19 15.27 -7.91
CA LYS A 66 13.06 16.24 -9.02
C LYS A 66 12.06 15.80 -10.09
N LEU A 67 11.89 14.49 -10.29
CA LEU A 67 10.90 13.92 -11.22
C LEU A 67 9.48 13.93 -10.61
N LEU A 68 9.39 13.70 -9.30
CA LEU A 68 8.16 13.78 -8.49
C LEU A 68 7.90 15.22 -8.00
N ASN A 69 7.78 16.14 -8.97
CA ASN A 69 7.71 17.57 -8.73
C ASN A 69 6.29 18.12 -8.50
N GLN A 70 5.26 17.27 -8.38
CA GLN A 70 3.90 17.71 -8.10
C GLN A 70 3.49 17.24 -6.70
N PRO A 71 2.81 18.06 -5.89
CA PRO A 71 2.35 17.64 -4.56
C PRO A 71 1.53 16.34 -4.59
N GLY A 72 0.74 16.13 -5.64
CA GLY A 72 -0.08 14.93 -5.84
C GLY A 72 0.72 13.64 -5.98
N ASP A 73 2.00 13.68 -6.34
CA ASP A 73 2.82 12.47 -6.52
C ASP A 73 2.90 11.59 -5.28
N TYR A 74 2.82 12.22 -4.12
CA TYR A 74 2.95 11.60 -2.81
C TYR A 74 1.59 11.30 -2.19
N VAL A 75 0.50 11.47 -2.93
CA VAL A 75 -0.87 11.29 -2.45
C VAL A 75 -1.61 10.31 -3.35
N PHE A 76 -2.26 9.32 -2.73
CA PHE A 76 -3.09 8.35 -3.44
C PHE A 76 -4.49 8.32 -2.84
N ASP A 77 -5.52 8.47 -3.68
CA ASP A 77 -6.92 8.43 -3.25
C ASP A 77 -7.55 7.08 -3.58
N PHE A 78 -7.79 6.27 -2.54
CA PHE A 78 -8.45 4.97 -2.66
C PHE A 78 -9.95 5.05 -2.99
N LYS A 79 -10.55 6.26 -2.99
CA LYS A 79 -11.93 6.45 -3.44
C LYS A 79 -12.00 6.65 -4.95
N ALA A 80 -10.98 7.26 -5.55
CA ALA A 80 -10.93 7.59 -6.96
C ALA A 80 -10.79 6.35 -7.85
N SER A 81 -11.33 6.42 -9.06
CA SER A 81 -11.05 5.41 -10.09
C SER A 81 -9.69 5.70 -10.70
N THR A 82 -8.73 4.80 -10.49
CA THR A 82 -7.33 5.00 -10.90
C THR A 82 -6.99 4.25 -12.20
N GLY A 83 -7.99 3.65 -12.84
CA GLY A 83 -7.82 2.80 -14.02
C GLY A 83 -7.00 1.55 -13.70
N ALA A 84 -5.70 1.58 -13.99
CA ALA A 84 -4.77 0.45 -13.89
C ALA A 84 -4.60 -0.13 -12.47
N GLY A 85 -5.07 0.57 -11.43
CA GLY A 85 -5.02 0.13 -10.04
C GLY A 85 -6.33 -0.45 -9.52
N GLU A 86 -7.34 -0.59 -10.36
CA GLU A 86 -8.69 -0.95 -9.92
C GLU A 86 -9.10 -2.32 -10.44
N ALA A 87 -9.61 -3.17 -9.54
CA ALA A 87 -10.25 -4.44 -9.90
C ALA A 87 -11.68 -4.45 -9.37
N HIS A 88 -12.60 -4.95 -10.20
CA HIS A 88 -14.03 -5.05 -9.87
C HIS A 88 -14.59 -6.39 -10.32
N ASP A 89 -15.41 -6.98 -9.47
CA ASP A 89 -16.24 -8.12 -9.81
C ASP A 89 -17.53 -8.12 -8.97
N LYS A 90 -18.26 -9.25 -8.98
CA LYS A 90 -19.48 -9.40 -8.18
C LYS A 90 -19.21 -9.45 -6.66
N GLY A 91 -17.99 -9.77 -6.25
CA GLY A 91 -17.56 -9.81 -4.85
C GLY A 91 -17.18 -8.45 -4.30
N GLY A 92 -16.95 -7.45 -5.15
CA GLY A 92 -16.72 -6.07 -4.75
C GLY A 92 -15.69 -5.38 -5.62
N ARG A 93 -15.00 -4.39 -5.04
CA ARG A 93 -13.92 -3.67 -5.70
C ARG A 93 -12.68 -3.56 -4.85
N SER A 94 -11.51 -3.48 -5.47
CA SER A 94 -10.26 -3.14 -4.81
C SER A 94 -9.52 -2.05 -5.56
N VAL A 95 -8.90 -1.13 -4.81
CA VAL A 95 -8.06 -0.06 -5.37
C VAL A 95 -6.65 -0.20 -4.81
N SER A 96 -5.67 -0.23 -5.69
CA SER A 96 -4.28 -0.59 -5.38
C SER A 96 -3.32 0.58 -5.66
N ALA A 97 -2.62 1.01 -4.61
CA ALA A 97 -1.44 1.86 -4.68
C ALA A 97 -0.21 0.97 -4.90
N THR A 98 0.37 1.07 -6.09
CA THR A 98 1.54 0.29 -6.52
C THR A 98 2.56 1.21 -7.18
N ALA A 99 3.76 0.72 -7.46
CA ALA A 99 4.75 1.45 -8.26
C ALA A 99 4.23 1.93 -9.63
N LEU A 100 3.17 1.30 -10.17
CA LEU A 100 2.51 1.70 -11.41
C LEU A 100 1.54 2.87 -11.22
N THR A 101 0.76 2.84 -10.14
CA THR A 101 -0.37 3.75 -9.90
C THR A 101 0.00 4.93 -9.02
N MET A 102 1.07 4.80 -8.24
CA MET A 102 1.70 5.82 -7.40
C MET A 102 3.23 5.72 -7.54
N PRO A 103 3.84 6.39 -8.55
CA PRO A 103 5.27 6.29 -8.83
C PRO A 103 6.19 6.63 -7.64
N ALA A 104 5.70 7.41 -6.67
CA ALA A 104 6.42 7.66 -5.42
C ALA A 104 6.72 6.39 -4.59
N LEU A 105 6.04 5.26 -4.83
CA LEU A 105 6.34 3.98 -4.18
C LEU A 105 7.59 3.29 -4.73
N ILE A 106 8.12 3.73 -5.88
CA ILE A 106 9.32 3.12 -6.49
C ILE A 106 10.52 3.27 -5.54
N GLY A 107 11.09 2.14 -5.14
CA GLY A 107 12.24 2.08 -4.25
C GLY A 107 11.92 2.18 -2.75
N ASN A 108 10.64 2.26 -2.37
CA ASN A 108 10.21 2.28 -0.97
C ASN A 108 9.77 0.90 -0.43
N GLY A 109 9.66 -0.11 -1.29
CA GLY A 109 9.31 -1.48 -0.87
C GLY A 109 7.88 -1.63 -0.32
N ALA A 110 6.99 -0.69 -0.63
CA ALA A 110 5.63 -0.66 -0.12
C ALA A 110 4.60 -0.66 -1.26
N SER A 111 3.46 -1.28 -0.97
CA SER A 111 2.22 -1.17 -1.73
C SER A 111 1.05 -1.21 -0.75
N MET A 112 -0.12 -0.77 -1.18
CA MET A 112 -1.31 -0.84 -0.35
C MET A 112 -2.53 -1.07 -1.22
N ILE A 113 -3.45 -1.89 -0.73
CA ILE A 113 -4.74 -2.15 -1.38
C ILE A 113 -5.84 -1.83 -0.38
N VAL A 114 -6.86 -1.11 -0.83
CA VAL A 114 -8.12 -0.99 -0.08
C VAL A 114 -9.18 -1.78 -0.85
N ALA A 115 -9.66 -2.83 -0.21
CA ALA A 115 -10.75 -3.66 -0.73
C ALA A 115 -12.08 -3.28 -0.10
N PHE A 116 -13.08 -3.05 -0.95
CA PHE A 116 -14.48 -2.83 -0.61
C PHE A 116 -15.25 -4.07 -1.03
N LEU A 117 -15.30 -5.06 -0.14
CA LEU A 117 -15.97 -6.33 -0.38
C LEU A 117 -17.43 -6.26 0.07
N GLY A 118 -18.33 -6.76 -0.78
CA GLY A 118 -19.73 -6.98 -0.40
C GLY A 118 -19.88 -8.16 0.56
N PRO A 119 -21.10 -8.42 1.08
CA PRO A 119 -21.39 -9.66 1.78
C PRO A 119 -20.99 -10.86 0.91
N TYR A 120 -20.24 -11.81 1.48
CA TYR A 120 -19.69 -12.98 0.77
C TYR A 120 -18.71 -12.66 -0.37
N GLY A 121 -18.31 -11.39 -0.52
CA GLY A 121 -17.22 -10.97 -1.38
C GLY A 121 -15.89 -11.55 -0.90
N ARG A 122 -15.08 -12.05 -1.85
CA ARG A 122 -13.80 -12.69 -1.53
C ARG A 122 -12.70 -12.13 -2.41
N ASN A 123 -11.56 -11.85 -1.78
CA ASN A 123 -10.31 -11.86 -2.49
C ASN A 123 -9.95 -13.34 -2.76
N THR A 124 -9.84 -13.73 -4.03
CA THR A 124 -9.55 -15.12 -4.41
C THR A 124 -8.24 -15.60 -3.82
N ALA A 125 -8.08 -16.92 -3.65
CA ALA A 125 -6.81 -17.48 -3.23
C ALA A 125 -5.70 -17.05 -4.22
N HIS A 126 -4.65 -16.46 -3.66
CA HIS A 126 -3.50 -15.95 -4.38
C HIS A 126 -2.28 -15.98 -3.44
N ILE A 127 -1.12 -15.65 -4.00
CA ILE A 127 0.14 -15.53 -3.29
C ILE A 127 0.81 -14.21 -3.68
N HIS A 128 1.69 -13.72 -2.82
CA HIS A 128 2.61 -12.63 -3.16
C HIS A 128 4.02 -13.19 -3.19
N ASN A 129 4.65 -13.23 -4.36
CA ASN A 129 5.96 -13.87 -4.48
C ASN A 129 7.10 -13.10 -3.76
N ARG A 130 6.84 -11.85 -3.33
CA ARG A 130 7.84 -10.91 -2.81
C ARG A 130 7.29 -9.92 -1.78
N ALA A 131 6.16 -10.19 -1.12
CA ALA A 131 5.55 -9.23 -0.22
C ALA A 131 4.63 -9.87 0.82
N THR A 132 4.99 -9.74 2.09
CA THR A 132 4.10 -10.13 3.19
C THR A 132 2.87 -9.22 3.26
N GLU A 133 1.68 -9.81 3.47
CA GLU A 133 0.42 -9.08 3.48
C GLU A 133 -0.03 -8.73 4.91
N LEU A 134 -0.26 -7.44 5.16
CA LEU A 134 -0.87 -6.95 6.39
C LEU A 134 -2.31 -6.51 6.11
N ASN A 135 -3.27 -7.13 6.77
CA ASN A 135 -4.68 -6.82 6.61
C ASN A 135 -5.24 -6.18 7.86
N ILE A 136 -5.92 -5.04 7.70
CA ILE A 136 -6.69 -4.38 8.76
C ILE A 136 -8.14 -4.21 8.31
N VAL A 137 -9.09 -4.55 9.18
CA VAL A 137 -10.51 -4.32 8.91
C VAL A 137 -10.88 -2.90 9.30
N VAL A 138 -11.23 -2.06 8.33
CA VAL A 138 -11.68 -0.67 8.60
C VAL A 138 -13.18 -0.61 8.88
N LYS A 139 -13.97 -1.56 8.35
CA LYS A 139 -15.42 -1.67 8.59
C LYS A 139 -15.89 -3.10 8.31
N GLY A 140 -16.77 -3.63 9.17
CA GLY A 140 -17.39 -4.94 8.99
C GLY A 140 -16.61 -6.08 9.64
N ARG A 141 -16.73 -7.29 9.10
CA ARG A 141 -15.99 -8.49 9.54
C ARG A 141 -15.33 -9.16 8.35
N LEU A 142 -14.11 -9.64 8.53
CA LEU A 142 -13.36 -10.36 7.51
C LEU A 142 -12.92 -11.72 8.05
N VAL A 143 -13.20 -12.78 7.30
CA VAL A 143 -12.58 -14.09 7.54
C VAL A 143 -11.36 -14.19 6.65
N ILE A 144 -10.19 -14.35 7.25
CA ILE A 144 -8.94 -14.57 6.53
C ILE A 144 -8.43 -15.97 6.82
N LYS A 145 -8.03 -16.65 5.75
CA LYS A 145 -7.44 -17.98 5.80
C LYS A 145 -6.17 -17.98 4.98
N PHE A 146 -5.09 -18.53 5.53
CA PHE A 146 -3.81 -18.65 4.83
C PHE A 146 -3.06 -19.90 5.30
N VAL A 147 -2.16 -20.36 4.45
CA VAL A 147 -1.25 -21.48 4.72
C VAL A 147 0.16 -20.90 4.66
N ILE A 148 0.98 -21.16 5.68
CA ILE A 148 2.34 -20.59 5.77
C ILE A 148 3.35 -21.45 4.99
N GLU A 149 3.22 -22.77 5.05
CA GLU A 149 4.07 -23.73 4.34
C GLU A 149 3.39 -25.08 4.14
N ASN A 150 3.98 -25.94 3.32
CA ASN A 150 3.49 -27.29 3.08
C ASN A 150 3.52 -28.13 4.36
N GLY A 151 2.44 -28.84 4.66
CA GLY A 151 2.30 -29.66 5.87
C GLY A 151 1.92 -28.88 7.13
N ALA A 152 2.00 -27.54 7.12
CA ALA A 152 1.49 -26.71 8.21
C ALA A 152 -0.05 -26.67 8.19
N LYS A 153 -0.66 -26.61 9.39
CA LYS A 153 -2.11 -26.46 9.50
C LYS A 153 -2.52 -25.07 8.97
N PRO A 154 -3.56 -24.97 8.14
CA PRO A 154 -4.10 -23.68 7.72
C PRO A 154 -4.52 -22.85 8.94
N ILE A 155 -4.24 -21.55 8.89
CA ILE A 155 -4.66 -20.59 9.90
C ILE A 155 -5.94 -19.93 9.42
N ALA A 156 -6.92 -19.80 10.32
CA ALA A 156 -8.20 -19.15 10.03
C ALA A 156 -8.56 -18.18 11.17
N ASN A 157 -8.69 -16.90 10.84
CA ASN A 157 -9.03 -15.85 11.80
C ASN A 157 -10.30 -15.12 11.33
N THR A 158 -11.24 -14.90 12.25
CA THR A 158 -12.32 -13.93 12.05
C THR A 158 -11.92 -12.61 12.69
N MET A 159 -11.74 -11.59 11.85
CA MET A 159 -11.37 -10.24 12.26
C MET A 159 -12.60 -9.33 12.30
N ASP A 160 -12.65 -8.48 13.32
CA ASP A 160 -13.60 -7.38 13.44
C ASP A 160 -12.89 -6.04 13.18
N THR A 161 -13.65 -4.96 13.17
CA THR A 161 -13.16 -3.61 12.90
C THR A 161 -11.96 -3.23 13.80
N PHE A 162 -10.95 -2.61 13.20
CA PHE A 162 -9.65 -2.24 13.75
C PHE A 162 -8.79 -3.39 14.29
N ARG A 163 -9.04 -4.63 13.83
CA ARG A 163 -8.11 -5.75 14.03
C ARG A 163 -7.21 -5.93 12.82
N MET A 164 -5.95 -6.25 13.09
CA MET A 164 -4.93 -6.55 12.08
C MET A 164 -4.51 -8.02 12.15
N THR A 165 -4.22 -8.62 11.00
CA THR A 165 -3.48 -9.88 10.91
C THR A 165 -2.34 -9.74 9.91
N ILE A 166 -1.35 -10.59 10.08
CA ILE A 166 -0.31 -10.85 9.10
C ILE A 166 -0.65 -12.15 8.37
N ALA A 167 -0.64 -12.13 7.05
CA ALA A 167 -0.59 -13.32 6.21
C ALA A 167 0.83 -13.38 5.63
N GLN A 168 1.65 -14.23 6.23
CA GLN A 168 3.03 -14.43 5.79
C GLN A 168 3.04 -15.08 4.40
N ASP A 169 4.04 -14.71 3.59
CA ASP A 169 4.24 -15.35 2.30
C ASP A 169 4.39 -16.85 2.43
N LEU A 170 3.60 -17.58 1.65
CA LEU A 170 3.73 -19.01 1.44
C LEU A 170 4.99 -19.22 0.60
N PHE A 171 6.09 -19.34 1.34
CA PHE A 171 7.47 -19.41 0.89
C PHE A 171 8.04 -18.16 0.21
N ALA A 172 9.20 -17.70 0.69
CA ALA A 172 10.13 -16.89 -0.09
C ALA A 172 10.81 -17.73 -1.20
N LEU A 173 10.05 -18.61 -1.87
CA LEU A 173 10.53 -19.35 -3.02
C LEU A 173 10.68 -18.38 -4.18
N ASN A 174 11.70 -18.63 -5.00
CA ASN A 174 11.88 -17.89 -6.24
C ASN A 174 10.57 -17.96 -7.06
N GLY A 175 10.07 -16.81 -7.51
CA GLY A 175 8.83 -16.72 -8.28
C GLY A 175 8.80 -17.65 -9.49
N ASP A 176 9.96 -17.90 -10.11
CA ASP A 176 10.09 -18.83 -11.24
C ASP A 176 9.87 -20.29 -10.82
N VAL A 177 10.30 -20.67 -9.60
CA VAL A 177 10.12 -22.02 -9.05
C VAL A 177 8.65 -22.23 -8.67
N VAL A 178 8.03 -21.24 -8.03
CA VAL A 178 6.60 -21.31 -7.71
C VAL A 178 5.76 -21.37 -8.97
N GLN A 179 6.08 -20.53 -9.96
CA GLN A 179 5.36 -20.51 -11.23
C GLN A 179 5.56 -21.81 -12.01
N ALA A 180 6.76 -22.40 -12.03
CA ALA A 180 6.99 -23.71 -12.63
C ALA A 180 6.27 -24.84 -11.88
N THR A 181 6.18 -24.76 -10.55
CA THR A 181 5.50 -25.77 -9.72
C THR A 181 3.97 -25.69 -9.86
N LEU A 182 3.43 -24.49 -10.05
CA LEU A 182 2.00 -24.24 -10.21
C LEU A 182 1.55 -24.16 -11.68
N ASP A 183 2.39 -24.61 -12.63
CA ASP A 183 2.12 -24.57 -14.07
C ASP A 183 1.63 -23.20 -14.58
N GLY A 184 2.27 -22.12 -14.10
CA GLY A 184 1.93 -20.76 -14.49
C GLY A 184 0.77 -20.11 -13.73
N VAL A 185 0.06 -20.85 -12.88
CA VAL A 185 -1.14 -20.35 -12.19
C VAL A 185 -0.76 -19.48 -10.99
N GLN A 186 -0.94 -18.16 -11.13
CA GLN A 186 -0.76 -17.20 -10.02
C GLN A 186 -2.06 -16.87 -9.26
N THR A 187 -3.20 -17.02 -9.94
CA THR A 187 -4.53 -16.74 -9.40
C THR A 187 -5.50 -17.81 -9.85
N ILE A 188 -6.20 -18.41 -8.90
CA ILE A 188 -7.28 -19.35 -9.20
C ILE A 188 -8.61 -18.59 -9.10
N ASN A 189 -9.22 -18.32 -10.26
CA ASN A 189 -10.49 -17.62 -10.32
C ASN A 189 -11.65 -18.56 -9.94
N GLY A 190 -12.56 -18.11 -9.07
CA GLY A 190 -13.74 -18.87 -8.66
C GLY A 190 -14.77 -19.17 -9.75
N LYS A 191 -14.63 -18.62 -10.97
CA LYS A 191 -15.55 -18.84 -12.10
C LYS A 191 -15.66 -20.30 -12.54
N ASP A 192 -14.63 -21.10 -12.33
CA ASP A 192 -14.62 -22.52 -12.71
C ASP A 192 -14.20 -23.42 -11.55
N ILE A 193 -14.79 -23.20 -10.37
CA ILE A 193 -14.45 -23.98 -9.17
C ILE A 193 -14.51 -25.50 -9.38
N LYS A 194 -15.37 -25.98 -10.28
CA LYS A 194 -15.54 -27.40 -10.53
C LYS A 194 -14.28 -28.06 -11.09
N SER A 195 -13.47 -27.35 -11.88
CA SER A 195 -12.27 -27.93 -12.49
C SER A 195 -11.12 -28.11 -11.50
N PHE A 196 -11.09 -27.34 -10.41
CA PHE A 196 -10.01 -27.42 -9.41
C PHE A 196 -10.47 -27.80 -8.00
N ARG A 197 -11.76 -28.08 -7.80
CA ARG A 197 -12.35 -28.42 -6.49
C ARG A 197 -11.67 -29.59 -5.79
N SER A 198 -11.26 -30.61 -6.54
CA SER A 198 -10.57 -31.79 -6.02
C SER A 198 -9.17 -31.48 -5.46
N TYR A 199 -8.60 -30.34 -5.83
CA TYR A 199 -7.27 -29.91 -5.39
C TYR A 199 -7.33 -28.90 -4.24
N ILE A 200 -8.53 -28.42 -3.87
CA ILE A 200 -8.70 -27.49 -2.74
C ILE A 200 -8.89 -28.29 -1.45
N PRO A 201 -8.07 -28.04 -0.41
CA PRO A 201 -8.30 -28.58 0.92
C PRO A 201 -9.74 -28.34 1.40
N ALA A 202 -10.36 -29.38 2.00
CA ALA A 202 -11.79 -29.38 2.29
C ALA A 202 -12.27 -28.18 3.12
N ASP A 203 -11.42 -27.66 4.01
CA ASP A 203 -11.65 -26.49 4.85
C ASP A 203 -11.69 -25.15 4.08
N ILE A 204 -10.96 -25.05 2.97
CA ILE A 204 -11.01 -23.92 2.05
C ILE A 204 -12.24 -24.06 1.14
N ALA A 205 -12.55 -25.27 0.65
CA ALA A 205 -13.72 -25.53 -0.19
C ALA A 205 -15.04 -25.20 0.52
N LEU A 206 -15.17 -25.52 1.81
CA LEU A 206 -16.34 -25.17 2.63
C LEU A 206 -16.58 -23.66 2.73
N GLY A 207 -15.50 -22.88 2.85
CA GLY A 207 -15.60 -21.41 2.84
C GLY A 207 -16.08 -20.89 1.49
N ILE A 208 -15.73 -21.60 0.41
CA ILE A 208 -16.20 -21.24 -0.91
C ILE A 208 -17.70 -21.54 -1.07
N ASP A 209 -18.14 -22.72 -0.64
CA ASP A 209 -19.52 -23.18 -0.76
C ASP A 209 -20.52 -22.42 0.11
N ALA A 210 -20.10 -22.01 1.31
CA ALA A 210 -20.92 -21.19 2.19
C ALA A 210 -21.35 -19.88 1.54
N CYS A 211 -20.52 -19.32 0.64
CA CYS A 211 -20.86 -18.14 -0.15
C CYS A 211 -21.65 -18.48 -1.42
N SER A 212 -21.43 -19.65 -2.03
CA SER A 212 -22.11 -20.06 -3.27
C SER A 212 -23.61 -20.39 -3.05
N ASN A 213 -23.96 -20.82 -1.84
CA ASN A 213 -25.34 -21.20 -1.47
C ASN A 213 -26.18 -20.03 -0.93
N ILE A 214 -25.56 -18.88 -0.70
CA ILE A 214 -26.24 -17.64 -0.32
C ILE A 214 -26.12 -16.74 -1.53
N LYS A 215 -27.22 -16.58 -2.30
CA LYS A 215 -27.23 -15.80 -3.54
C LYS A 215 -26.53 -14.45 -3.33
N CYS A 216 -25.37 -14.26 -3.97
CA CYS A 216 -24.69 -12.98 -4.10
C CYS A 216 -25.53 -11.99 -4.90
#